data_AF-A0A7K8SYE5-F1
#
_entry.id   AF-A0A7K8SYE5-F1
#
_cell.length_a   1.000
_cell.length_b   1.000
_cell.length_c   1.000
_cell.angle_alpha   90.00
_cell.angle_beta   90.00
_cell.angle_gamma   90.00
#
_symmetry.space_group_name_H-M   'P 1'
#
loop_
_entity.id
_entity.type
_entity.pdbx_description
1 polymer ?
#
loop_
_entity_poly.entity_id
_entity_poly.type
_entity_poly.pdbx_seq_one_letter_code
_entity_poly.pdbx_strand_id
1 'polypeptide(L)'
;PPGVCLCKSRYPVCGSDGLTYGSGCQLRAASLRAQSRGEPAISQRSKGACEQGPSIVTPPKDIWNVTGAQIYLSCEVMGIPTPVLIWNKIIRGQYGVQRMELLPGDRENLAIQTRGGPEKHEVTGWVLISPLSKEDAGEYECHASNAKGEATASAKIHVVETLHEIALTK
;
A
#
# COMPACT_ATOMS: atom_id res chain seq x y z
N PRO A 1 -5.35 -48.50 5.55
CA PRO A 1 -5.25 -47.31 4.65
C PRO A 1 -3.81 -46.81 4.53
N PRO A 2 -3.31 -46.46 3.33
CA PRO A 2 -1.98 -45.88 3.19
C PRO A 2 -1.90 -44.51 3.88
N GLY A 3 -0.83 -44.27 4.64
CA GLY A 3 -0.61 -43.02 5.37
C GLY A 3 -0.16 -41.89 4.43
N VAL A 4 -0.78 -40.72 4.56
CA VAL A 4 -0.41 -39.51 3.81
C VAL A 4 0.56 -38.68 4.65
N CYS A 5 1.75 -38.40 4.12
CA CYS A 5 2.69 -37.47 4.76
C CYS A 5 2.15 -36.04 4.67
N LEU A 6 1.85 -35.45 5.82
CA LEU A 6 1.38 -34.07 5.92
C LEU A 6 2.42 -33.18 6.59
N CYS A 7 2.49 -31.93 6.14
CA CYS A 7 3.34 -30.95 6.81
C CYS A 7 2.74 -30.56 8.16
N LYS A 8 3.55 -30.63 9.21
CA LYS A 8 3.13 -30.26 10.58
C LYS A 8 2.79 -28.77 10.72
N SER A 9 3.42 -27.90 9.92
CA SER A 9 3.22 -26.45 9.96
C SER A 9 2.87 -25.92 8.58
N ARG A 10 1.87 -25.05 8.52
CA ARG A 10 1.44 -24.35 7.29
C ARG A 10 1.86 -22.87 7.28
N TYR A 11 2.76 -22.47 8.18
CA TYR A 11 3.25 -21.09 8.21
C TYR A 11 4.31 -20.86 7.12
N PRO A 12 4.26 -19.71 6.43
CA PRO A 12 5.22 -19.39 5.39
C PRO A 12 6.63 -19.18 5.94
N VAL A 13 7.61 -19.43 5.09
CA VAL A 13 9.05 -19.27 5.39
C VAL A 13 9.77 -18.63 4.20
N CYS A 14 10.78 -17.82 4.48
CA CYS A 14 11.64 -17.24 3.45
C CYS A 14 12.82 -18.16 3.18
N GLY A 15 13.02 -18.53 1.92
CA GLY A 15 14.17 -19.32 1.49
C GLY A 15 15.44 -18.48 1.32
N SER A 16 16.58 -19.15 1.33
CA SER A 16 17.89 -18.55 1.03
C SER A 16 17.99 -18.06 -0.42
N ASP A 17 17.11 -18.53 -1.29
CA ASP A 17 16.89 -18.11 -2.67
C ASP A 17 16.02 -16.83 -2.81
N GLY A 18 15.53 -16.28 -1.69
CA GLY A 18 14.67 -15.09 -1.69
C GLY A 18 13.21 -15.37 -2.04
N LEU A 19 12.81 -16.64 -2.14
CA LEU A 19 11.43 -17.02 -2.42
C LEU A 19 10.67 -17.33 -1.12
N THR A 20 9.41 -16.89 -1.07
CA THR A 20 8.49 -17.26 0.00
C THR A 20 7.89 -18.63 -0.29
N TYR A 21 8.07 -19.56 0.64
CA TYR A 21 7.44 -20.88 0.61
C TYR A 21 6.26 -20.90 1.57
N GLY A 22 5.13 -21.48 1.17
CA GLY A 22 3.93 -21.57 2.01
C GLY A 22 4.08 -22.49 3.24
N SER A 23 5.15 -23.28 3.29
CA SER A 23 5.55 -24.02 4.50
C SER A 23 7.02 -24.42 4.47
N GLY A 24 7.56 -24.76 5.64
CA GLY A 24 8.89 -25.38 5.74
C GLY A 24 9.02 -26.72 4.99
N CYS A 25 7.92 -27.46 4.79
CA CYS A 25 7.97 -28.69 3.98
C CYS A 25 8.08 -28.39 2.49
N GLN A 26 7.40 -27.34 2.00
CA GLN A 26 7.55 -26.89 0.62
C GLN A 26 8.98 -26.42 0.35
N LEU A 27 9.58 -25.65 1.27
CA LEU A 27 10.99 -25.26 1.17
C LEU A 27 11.91 -26.47 1.10
N ARG A 28 11.73 -27.46 2.00
CA ARG A 28 12.54 -28.69 1.98
C ARG A 28 12.38 -29.47 0.67
N ALA A 29 11.16 -29.60 0.17
CA ALA A 29 10.90 -30.27 -1.10
C ALA A 29 11.57 -29.53 -2.29
N ALA A 30 11.54 -28.19 -2.28
CA ALA A 30 12.23 -27.38 -3.28
C ALA A 30 13.76 -27.54 -3.17
N SER A 31 14.32 -27.53 -1.96
CA SER A 31 15.75 -27.74 -1.70
C SER A 31 16.26 -29.08 -2.22
N LEU A 32 15.51 -30.17 -1.99
CA LEU A 32 15.85 -31.50 -2.52
C LEU A 32 15.82 -31.55 -4.05
N ARG A 33 14.85 -30.87 -4.68
CA ARG A 33 14.77 -30.77 -6.14
C ARG A 33 15.95 -29.98 -6.72
N ALA A 34 16.30 -28.85 -6.10
CA ALA A 34 17.47 -28.06 -6.50
C ALA A 34 18.75 -28.91 -6.45
N GLN A 35 18.99 -29.61 -5.33
CA GLN A 35 20.13 -30.51 -5.19
C GLN A 35 20.17 -31.63 -6.22
N SER A 36 19.01 -32.22 -6.55
CA SER A 36 18.92 -33.27 -7.59
C SER A 36 19.31 -32.77 -9.00
N ARG A 37 19.24 -31.45 -9.21
CA ARG A 37 19.66 -30.78 -10.45
C ARG A 37 21.10 -30.26 -10.39
N GLY A 38 21.81 -30.50 -9.28
CA GLY A 38 23.16 -29.96 -9.05
C GLY A 38 23.18 -28.49 -8.62
N GLU A 39 22.03 -27.92 -8.26
CA GLU A 39 21.92 -26.53 -7.75
C GLU A 39 22.16 -26.47 -6.23
N PRO A 40 22.52 -25.30 -5.67
CA PRO A 40 22.71 -25.13 -4.23
C PRO A 40 21.46 -25.48 -3.42
N ALA A 41 21.69 -26.04 -2.22
CA ALA A 41 20.62 -26.30 -1.27
C ALA A 41 19.93 -25.01 -0.81
N ILE A 42 18.60 -25.01 -0.82
CA ILE A 42 17.79 -23.91 -0.29
C ILE A 42 17.61 -24.13 1.21
N SER A 43 18.03 -23.17 2.02
CA SER A 43 17.86 -23.17 3.47
C SER A 43 16.81 -22.15 3.90
N GLN A 44 16.27 -22.29 5.11
CA GLN A 44 15.37 -21.27 5.65
C GLN A 44 16.19 -20.06 6.11
N ARG A 45 15.95 -18.91 5.48
CA ARG A 45 16.57 -17.63 5.84
C ARG A 45 15.87 -16.98 7.03
N SER A 46 14.53 -16.95 7.02
CA SER A 46 13.73 -16.37 8.11
C SER A 46 12.39 -17.07 8.28
N LYS A 47 11.70 -16.80 9.39
CA LYS A 47 10.29 -17.20 9.59
C LYS A 47 9.39 -16.16 8.91
N GLY A 48 8.28 -16.59 8.33
CA GLY A 48 7.39 -15.71 7.58
C GLY A 48 7.82 -15.55 6.12
N ALA A 49 7.09 -14.71 5.37
CA ALA A 49 7.42 -14.41 3.98
C ALA A 49 8.74 -13.62 3.86
N CYS A 50 9.34 -13.66 2.68
CA CYS A 50 10.52 -12.86 2.37
C CYS A 50 10.21 -11.36 2.38
N GLU A 51 11.24 -10.56 2.67
CA GLU A 51 11.16 -9.12 2.60
C GLU A 51 10.85 -8.66 1.17
N GLN A 52 9.97 -7.68 1.04
CA GLN A 52 9.50 -7.14 -0.23
C GLN A 52 9.18 -5.65 -0.09
N GLY A 53 9.36 -4.92 -1.18
CA GLY A 53 8.99 -3.51 -1.26
C GLY A 53 7.49 -3.28 -1.05
N PRO A 54 7.08 -2.03 -0.79
CA PRO A 54 5.68 -1.69 -0.65
C PRO A 54 4.93 -1.97 -1.97
N SER A 55 3.69 -2.43 -1.86
CA SER A 55 2.78 -2.64 -2.96
C SER A 55 1.43 -2.08 -2.57
N ILE A 56 0.94 -1.16 -3.41
CA ILE A 56 -0.36 -0.52 -3.20
C ILE A 56 -1.44 -1.50 -3.64
N VAL A 57 -2.21 -1.98 -2.68
CA VAL A 57 -3.30 -2.93 -2.87
C VAL A 57 -4.54 -2.20 -3.36
N THR A 58 -4.88 -1.10 -2.67
CA THR A 58 -6.01 -0.25 -3.01
C THR A 58 -5.50 1.19 -3.14
N PRO A 59 -5.36 1.72 -4.37
CA PRO A 59 -5.00 3.12 -4.55
C PRO A 59 -6.17 4.05 -4.21
N PRO A 60 -5.90 5.32 -3.89
CA PRO A 60 -6.97 6.31 -3.75
C PRO A 60 -7.69 6.52 -5.08
N LYS A 61 -8.95 6.98 -4.99
CA LYS A 61 -9.81 7.21 -6.15
C LYS A 61 -10.16 8.68 -6.24
N ASP A 62 -10.31 9.14 -7.47
CA ASP A 62 -10.77 10.50 -7.75
C ASP A 62 -12.15 10.75 -7.17
N ILE A 63 -12.36 11.95 -6.64
CA ILE A 63 -13.60 12.36 -5.98
C ILE A 63 -14.10 13.64 -6.66
N TRP A 64 -15.40 13.67 -6.94
CA TRP A 64 -16.13 14.88 -7.33
C TRP A 64 -17.15 15.17 -6.24
N ASN A 65 -17.09 16.35 -5.63
CA ASN A 65 -18.06 16.75 -4.61
C ASN A 65 -18.22 18.28 -4.57
N VAL A 66 -19.20 18.74 -3.80
CA VAL A 66 -19.49 20.16 -3.60
C VAL A 66 -18.82 20.71 -2.35
N THR A 67 -18.68 22.03 -2.27
CA THR A 67 -18.21 22.71 -1.05
C THR A 67 -19.10 22.39 0.16
N GLY A 68 -18.51 22.33 1.35
CA GLY A 68 -19.19 21.97 2.59
C GLY A 68 -19.36 20.47 2.84
N ALA A 69 -19.11 19.62 1.83
CA ALA A 69 -19.19 18.17 1.99
C ALA A 69 -18.07 17.62 2.88
N GLN A 70 -18.27 16.40 3.40
CA GLN A 70 -17.23 15.60 4.05
C GLN A 70 -16.81 14.48 3.09
N ILE A 71 -15.49 14.31 2.88
CA ILE A 71 -14.94 13.28 2.01
C ILE A 71 -13.77 12.55 2.67
N TYR A 72 -13.43 11.38 2.15
CA TYR A 72 -12.19 10.70 2.52
C TYR A 72 -11.48 10.10 1.30
N LEU A 73 -10.16 10.17 1.30
CA LEU A 73 -9.29 9.33 0.45
C LEU A 73 -8.81 8.15 1.27
N SER A 74 -8.61 6.99 0.64
CA SER A 74 -8.05 5.79 1.28
C SER A 74 -6.93 5.20 0.43
N CYS A 75 -5.86 4.73 1.06
CA CYS A 75 -4.78 4.01 0.40
C CYS A 75 -4.35 2.83 1.26
N GLU A 76 -4.44 1.62 0.70
CA GLU A 76 -4.07 0.36 1.35
C GLU A 76 -2.78 -0.18 0.74
N VAL A 77 -1.81 -0.51 1.59
CA VAL A 77 -0.48 -0.92 1.16
C VAL A 77 -0.01 -2.11 1.97
N MET A 78 0.66 -3.04 1.31
CA MET A 78 1.37 -4.14 1.96
C MET A 78 2.86 -4.06 1.66
N GLY A 79 3.70 -4.58 2.55
CA GLY A 79 5.15 -4.68 2.31
C GLY A 79 5.85 -5.35 3.48
N ILE A 80 7.02 -5.94 3.28
CA ILE A 80 7.76 -6.61 4.36
C ILE A 80 9.19 -6.04 4.42
N PRO A 81 9.56 -5.28 5.46
CA PRO A 81 8.75 -4.91 6.64
C PRO A 81 7.55 -4.01 6.32
N THR A 82 6.59 -3.93 7.24
CA THR A 82 5.39 -3.08 7.10
C THR A 82 5.80 -1.66 6.70
N PRO A 83 5.27 -1.12 5.59
CA PRO A 83 5.68 0.17 5.10
C PRO A 83 5.17 1.32 5.96
N VAL A 84 5.93 2.41 5.99
CA VAL A 84 5.46 3.71 6.47
C VAL A 84 4.62 4.33 5.35
N LEU A 85 3.41 4.78 5.69
CA LEU A 85 2.48 5.42 4.75
C LEU A 85 2.34 6.90 5.10
N ILE A 86 2.66 7.77 4.15
CA ILE A 86 2.50 9.22 4.25
C ILE A 86 1.61 9.72 3.12
N TRP A 87 1.00 10.89 3.34
CA TRP A 87 0.19 11.56 2.33
C TRP A 87 0.78 12.91 1.99
N ASN A 88 0.80 13.22 0.70
CA ASN A 88 1.29 14.48 0.17
C ASN A 88 0.21 15.14 -0.69
N LYS A 89 0.10 16.46 -0.64
CA LYS A 89 -0.61 17.24 -1.66
C LYS A 89 0.39 17.67 -2.73
N ILE A 90 0.11 17.31 -3.98
CA ILE A 90 0.93 17.68 -5.13
C ILE A 90 0.57 19.11 -5.54
N ILE A 91 1.52 20.02 -5.36
CA ILE A 91 1.40 21.41 -5.81
C ILE A 91 2.04 21.51 -7.20
N ARG A 92 1.19 21.71 -8.21
CA ARG A 92 1.61 21.95 -9.60
C ARG A 92 1.84 23.44 -9.81
N GLY A 93 3.02 23.81 -10.26
CA GLY A 93 3.36 25.15 -10.74
C GLY A 93 3.24 25.25 -12.26
N GLN A 94 3.63 26.39 -12.82
CA GLN A 94 3.55 26.67 -14.27
C GLN A 94 4.36 25.72 -15.17
N TYR A 95 5.33 24.99 -14.63
CA TYR A 95 6.22 24.10 -15.39
C TYR A 95 6.20 22.63 -14.92
N GLY A 96 5.16 22.21 -14.18
CA GLY A 96 5.01 20.83 -13.69
C GLY A 96 4.82 20.75 -12.18
N VAL A 97 5.24 19.65 -11.55
CA VAL A 97 5.21 19.53 -10.08
C VAL A 97 6.22 20.48 -9.48
N GLN A 98 5.73 21.47 -8.73
CA GLN A 98 6.57 22.47 -8.09
C GLN A 98 7.01 22.01 -6.70
N ARG A 99 6.11 21.35 -5.96
CA ARG A 99 6.38 20.87 -4.60
C ARG A 99 5.40 19.76 -4.20
N MET A 100 5.85 18.85 -3.35
CA MET A 100 4.99 17.97 -2.56
C MET A 100 4.89 18.52 -1.15
N GLU A 101 3.67 18.76 -0.67
CA GLU A 101 3.43 19.24 0.69
C GLU A 101 2.97 18.08 1.56
N LEU A 102 3.72 17.81 2.63
CA LEU A 102 3.37 16.76 3.59
C LEU A 102 2.08 17.12 4.34
N LEU A 103 1.12 16.21 4.34
CA LEU A 103 -0.16 16.38 5.03
C LEU A 103 -0.09 15.83 6.48
N PRO A 104 -0.91 16.35 7.41
CA PRO A 104 -1.96 17.36 7.20
C PRO A 104 -1.44 18.80 7.01
N GLY A 105 -0.21 19.09 7.44
CA GLY A 105 0.33 20.44 7.50
C GLY A 105 -0.44 21.31 8.52
N ASP A 106 -0.67 22.57 8.19
CA ASP A 106 -1.40 23.55 9.03
C ASP A 106 -2.91 23.64 8.69
N ARG A 107 -3.45 22.63 8.00
CA ARG A 107 -4.86 22.62 7.56
C ARG A 107 -5.79 22.25 8.72
N GLU A 108 -6.74 23.13 9.02
CA GLU A 108 -7.72 22.91 10.10
C GLU A 108 -8.83 21.91 9.73
N ASN A 109 -9.16 21.82 8.45
CA ASN A 109 -10.27 21.00 7.94
C ASN A 109 -9.83 19.58 7.51
N LEU A 110 -8.57 19.20 7.75
CA LEU A 110 -7.99 17.95 7.25
C LEU A 110 -7.37 17.13 8.40
N ALA A 111 -7.68 15.84 8.43
CA ALA A 111 -7.09 14.89 9.36
C ALA A 111 -6.58 13.63 8.65
N ILE A 112 -5.46 13.09 9.13
CA ILE A 112 -4.92 11.81 8.65
C ILE A 112 -5.09 10.75 9.74
N GLN A 113 -5.54 9.57 9.33
CA GLN A 113 -5.53 8.38 10.17
C GLN A 113 -4.77 7.27 9.45
N THR A 114 -3.90 6.58 10.16
CA THR A 114 -3.21 5.39 9.66
C THR A 114 -3.45 4.25 10.63
N ARG A 115 -3.88 3.09 10.12
CA ARG A 115 -4.04 1.87 10.92
C ARG A 115 -3.42 0.67 10.21
N GLY A 116 -2.97 -0.30 11.00
CA GLY A 116 -2.64 -1.62 10.46
C GLY A 116 -3.89 -2.30 9.92
N GLY A 117 -3.72 -3.07 8.85
CA GLY A 117 -4.79 -3.89 8.28
C GLY A 117 -5.04 -5.18 9.07
N PRO A 118 -6.05 -5.98 8.67
CA PRO A 118 -6.30 -7.31 9.24
C PRO A 118 -5.16 -8.29 8.94
N GLU A 119 -4.50 -8.15 7.78
CA GLU A 119 -3.37 -9.01 7.40
C GLU A 119 -2.04 -8.49 7.96
N LYS A 120 -1.09 -9.42 8.12
CA LYS A 120 0.25 -9.03 8.58
C LYS A 120 0.96 -8.20 7.53
N HIS A 121 1.57 -7.11 7.99
CA HIS A 121 2.33 -6.17 7.18
C HIS A 121 1.50 -5.36 6.18
N GLU A 122 0.21 -5.21 6.49
CA GLU A 122 -0.71 -4.32 5.83
C GLU A 122 -0.88 -3.03 6.64
N VAL A 123 -0.97 -1.89 5.93
CA VAL A 123 -1.29 -0.57 6.47
C VAL A 123 -2.30 0.11 5.56
N THR A 124 -3.31 0.72 6.18
CA THR A 124 -4.29 1.57 5.52
C THR A 124 -4.21 2.98 6.06
N GLY A 125 -4.17 3.97 5.17
CA GLY A 125 -4.21 5.38 5.50
C GLY A 125 -5.45 6.03 4.93
N TRP A 126 -6.03 6.95 5.69
CA TRP A 126 -7.18 7.77 5.29
C TRP A 126 -6.85 9.26 5.45
N VAL A 127 -7.25 10.05 4.46
CA VAL A 127 -7.29 11.52 4.55
C VAL A 127 -8.75 11.92 4.65
N LEU A 128 -9.16 12.46 5.79
CA LEU A 128 -10.49 13.04 6.00
C LEU A 128 -10.43 14.54 5.75
N ILE A 129 -11.34 15.07 4.94
CA ILE A 129 -11.48 16.52 4.70
C ILE A 129 -12.92 16.92 5.01
N SER A 130 -13.10 17.87 5.94
CA SER A 130 -14.40 18.40 6.35
C SER A 130 -14.27 19.75 7.08
N PRO A 131 -14.98 20.81 6.64
CA PRO A 131 -15.74 20.88 5.39
C PRO A 131 -14.82 20.98 4.16
N LEU A 132 -15.28 20.45 3.03
CA LEU A 132 -14.58 20.57 1.75
C LEU A 132 -14.65 22.01 1.21
N SER A 133 -13.51 22.57 0.82
CA SER A 133 -13.38 23.90 0.23
C SER A 133 -12.78 23.82 -1.18
N LYS A 134 -12.83 24.91 -1.94
CA LYS A 134 -12.20 24.98 -3.27
C LYS A 134 -10.67 24.83 -3.20
N GLU A 135 -10.06 25.20 -2.07
CA GLU A 135 -8.61 25.10 -1.83
C GLU A 135 -8.16 23.65 -1.66
N ASP A 136 -9.08 22.75 -1.31
CA ASP A 136 -8.84 21.32 -1.20
C ASP A 136 -8.82 20.63 -2.57
N ALA A 137 -9.28 21.28 -3.64
CA ALA A 137 -9.12 20.75 -4.98
C ALA A 137 -7.63 20.52 -5.30
N GLY A 138 -7.35 19.48 -6.08
CA GLY A 138 -5.99 19.14 -6.47
C GLY A 138 -5.69 17.66 -6.38
N GLU A 139 -4.43 17.33 -6.51
CA GLU A 139 -3.95 15.95 -6.58
C GLU A 139 -3.25 15.57 -5.27
N TYR A 140 -3.59 14.40 -4.76
CA TYR A 140 -3.16 13.87 -3.48
C TYR A 140 -2.47 12.54 -3.73
N GLU A 141 -1.26 12.39 -3.21
CA GLU A 141 -0.44 11.19 -3.35
C GLU A 141 -0.35 10.47 -2.01
N CYS A 142 -0.60 9.16 -2.01
CA CYS A 142 -0.11 8.29 -0.95
C CYS A 142 1.27 7.76 -1.34
N HIS A 143 2.25 7.96 -0.47
CA HIS A 143 3.60 7.46 -0.62
C HIS A 143 3.89 6.45 0.48
N ALA A 144 4.28 5.25 0.07
CA ALA A 144 4.63 4.17 0.96
C ALA A 144 6.09 3.78 0.80
N SER A 145 6.78 3.59 1.92
CA SER A 145 8.23 3.31 1.92
C SER A 145 8.59 2.28 2.99
N ASN A 146 9.49 1.37 2.63
CA ASN A 146 10.15 0.46 3.57
C ASN A 146 11.62 0.22 3.15
N ALA A 147 12.36 -0.59 3.91
CA ALA A 147 13.77 -0.88 3.63
C ALA A 147 14.05 -1.58 2.28
N LYS A 148 13.01 -1.99 1.53
CA LYS A 148 13.12 -2.67 0.22
C LYS A 148 12.66 -1.82 -0.96
N GLY A 149 12.10 -0.64 -0.73
CA GLY A 149 11.73 0.28 -1.79
C GLY A 149 10.53 1.14 -1.43
N GLU A 150 9.93 1.73 -2.45
CA GLU A 150 8.84 2.68 -2.34
C GLU A 150 7.76 2.40 -3.39
N ALA A 151 6.53 2.81 -3.09
CA ALA A 151 5.41 2.79 -4.04
C ALA A 151 4.53 4.03 -3.82
N THR A 152 4.03 4.61 -4.91
CA THR A 152 3.13 5.77 -4.87
C THR A 152 1.88 5.55 -5.70
N ALA A 153 0.77 6.16 -5.26
CA ALA A 153 -0.46 6.27 -6.03
C ALA A 153 -1.14 7.61 -5.72
N SER A 154 -1.82 8.16 -6.71
CA SER A 154 -2.43 9.49 -6.62
C SER A 154 -3.89 9.48 -7.00
N ALA A 155 -4.65 10.42 -6.43
CA ALA A 155 -6.02 10.71 -6.80
C ALA A 155 -6.27 12.22 -6.84
N LYS A 156 -7.24 12.64 -7.65
CA LYS A 156 -7.64 14.03 -7.78
C LYS A 156 -8.98 14.30 -7.10
N ILE A 157 -9.01 15.36 -6.31
CA ILE A 157 -10.22 15.92 -5.72
C ILE A 157 -10.69 17.07 -6.61
N HIS A 158 -11.91 16.93 -7.13
CA HIS A 158 -12.64 17.92 -7.90
C HIS A 158 -13.74 18.53 -7.03
N VAL A 159 -13.68 19.85 -6.83
CA VAL A 159 -14.66 20.58 -6.02
C VAL A 159 -15.49 21.49 -6.92
N VAL A 160 -16.77 21.19 -7.06
CA VAL A 160 -17.73 21.96 -7.85
C VAL A 160 -18.64 22.80 -6.94
N GLU A 161 -19.37 23.77 -7.50
CA GLU A 161 -20.32 24.56 -6.70
C GLU A 161 -21.68 23.87 -6.58
N THR A 162 -22.07 23.13 -7.62
CA THR A 162 -23.38 22.48 -7.69
C THR A 162 -23.27 21.00 -8.07
N LEU A 163 -24.23 20.18 -7.61
CA LEU A 163 -24.31 18.76 -7.97
C LEU A 163 -24.50 18.52 -9.48
N HIS A 164 -25.09 19.49 -10.20
CA HIS A 164 -25.30 19.40 -11.65
C HIS A 164 -23.97 19.41 -12.42
N GLU A 165 -22.95 20.13 -11.95
CA GLU A 165 -21.62 20.17 -12.58
C GLU A 165 -20.88 18.83 -12.49
N ILE A 166 -21.15 18.03 -11.46
CA ILE A 166 -20.54 16.69 -11.31
C ILE A 166 -20.95 15.78 -12.48
N ALA A 167 -22.23 15.81 -12.87
CA ALA A 167 -22.76 14.98 -13.94
C ALA A 167 -22.21 15.33 -15.34
N LEU A 168 -21.61 16.52 -15.48
CA LEU A 168 -21.02 17.01 -16.73
C LEU A 168 -19.50 16.77 -16.82
N THR A 169 -18.84 16.51 -15.69
CA THR A 169 -17.37 16.44 -15.57
C THR A 169 -16.84 15.04 -15.28
N LYS A 170 -17.73 14.05 -15.12
CA LYS A 170 -17.43 12.64 -14.91
C LYS A 170 -17.70 11.84 -16.19
#